data_AF-A0AAD3CTY8-F1
#
_entry.id   AF-A0AAD3CTY8-F1
#
_cell.length_a   1.000
_cell.length_b   1.000
_cell.length_c   1.000
_cell.angle_alpha   90.00
_cell.angle_beta   90.00
_cell.angle_gamma   90.00
#
_symmetry.space_group_name_H-M   'P 1'
#
loop_
_entity.id
_entity.type
_entity.pdbx_description
1 polymer ?
#
loop_
_entity_poly.entity_id
_entity_poly.type
_entity_poly.pdbx_seq_one_letter_code
_entity_poly.pdbx_strand_id
1 'polypeptide(L)'
;MSKLKLSKSSQNLRKKWQADADKRGGGKIVLTQNDAMEVVKKLLADSFKPMSITEIYEALKATVPSPVLKQSLEAMKFNQEEEGDDDVFHVKKKDKKYDSEVPIQFVNSIIAKTGKNVSSCVYYLNQSILENSGNGLDIDAKQQLLSDSCEAEEELKHLIKQVKENEKETSILLAQPNNNDLEKMLVTAKEMNDALLEEINLARQFSSNTSNRKKLLKKLEVFAKQWRIRKRKCNDFLDFIEDSSEGTVKKKNCLNGSGQIEIESDEKAIEAAKQFHKRMVERRGEKNNGKLFVGVTVNSKGVERVFL
;
A
#
# COMPACT_ATOMS: atom_id res chain seq x y z
N MET A 1 -64.11 18.65 1.92
CA MET A 1 -63.71 17.69 2.98
C MET A 1 -62.96 18.43 4.08
N SER A 2 -63.58 18.59 5.24
CA SER A 2 -62.99 19.16 6.44
C SER A 2 -61.83 18.29 6.94
N LYS A 3 -60.61 18.83 6.97
CA LYS A 3 -59.47 18.19 7.66
C LYS A 3 -59.82 18.11 9.15
N LEU A 4 -60.34 16.96 9.59
CA LEU A 4 -60.55 16.64 11.01
C LEU A 4 -59.23 16.88 11.74
N LYS A 5 -59.17 17.94 12.56
CA LYS A 5 -58.01 18.24 13.38
C LYS A 5 -57.86 17.11 14.39
N LEU A 6 -56.82 16.28 14.22
CA LEU A 6 -56.48 15.25 15.20
C LEU A 6 -56.33 15.88 16.60
N SER A 7 -56.90 15.23 17.60
CA SER A 7 -56.79 15.62 19.01
C SER A 7 -55.33 15.82 19.42
N LYS A 8 -55.06 16.78 20.30
CA LYS A 8 -53.71 17.03 20.87
C LYS A 8 -53.07 15.76 21.44
N SER A 9 -53.88 14.87 22.01
CA SER A 9 -53.43 13.56 22.51
C SER A 9 -52.90 12.66 21.39
N SER A 10 -53.62 12.56 20.27
CA SER A 10 -53.22 11.75 19.11
C SER A 10 -51.97 12.29 18.41
N GLN A 11 -51.78 13.61 18.40
CA GLN A 11 -50.57 14.25 17.86
C GLN A 11 -49.33 13.95 18.71
N ASN A 12 -49.46 13.94 20.03
CA ASN A 12 -48.36 13.60 20.94
C ASN A 12 -47.99 12.11 20.85
N LEU A 13 -48.99 11.23 20.73
CA LEU A 13 -48.78 9.80 20.51
C LEU A 13 -48.01 9.54 19.20
N ARG A 14 -48.39 10.23 18.12
CA ARG A 14 -47.71 10.15 16.83
C ARG A 14 -46.25 10.59 16.90
N LYS A 15 -45.96 11.70 17.61
CA LYS A 15 -44.58 12.17 17.82
C LYS A 15 -43.75 11.14 18.61
N LYS A 16 -44.35 10.50 19.61
CA LYS A 16 -43.69 9.45 20.39
C LYS A 16 -43.34 8.24 19.52
N TRP A 17 -44.28 7.77 18.70
CA TRP A 17 -44.04 6.65 17.78
C TRP A 17 -43.01 6.97 16.70
N GLN A 18 -43.01 8.19 16.15
CA GLN A 18 -41.98 8.61 15.19
C GLN A 18 -40.60 8.66 15.85
N ALA A 19 -40.50 9.24 17.06
CA ALA A 19 -39.25 9.29 17.79
C ALA A 19 -38.71 7.88 18.17
N ASP A 20 -39.61 6.94 18.47
CA ASP A 20 -39.22 5.54 18.74
C ASP A 20 -38.80 4.78 17.46
N ALA A 21 -39.35 5.13 16.29
CA ALA A 21 -38.94 4.62 14.99
C ALA A 21 -37.58 5.17 14.53
N ASP A 22 -37.37 6.48 14.66
CA ASP A 22 -36.13 7.17 14.30
C ASP A 22 -34.94 6.62 15.11
N LYS A 23 -35.14 6.34 16.41
CA LYS A 23 -34.13 5.72 17.29
C LYS A 23 -33.70 4.32 16.85
N ARG A 24 -34.49 3.64 16.03
CA ARG A 24 -34.25 2.27 15.57
C ARG A 24 -33.83 2.21 14.09
N GLY A 25 -33.54 3.37 13.49
CA GLY A 25 -33.18 3.47 12.07
C GLY A 25 -34.37 3.29 11.12
N GLY A 26 -35.60 3.30 11.64
CA GLY A 26 -36.82 3.30 10.83
C GLY A 26 -37.12 4.68 10.28
N GLY A 27 -37.66 4.74 9.06
CA GLY A 27 -38.09 5.97 8.43
C GLY A 27 -39.50 6.40 8.83
N LYS A 28 -40.33 6.70 7.83
CA LYS A 28 -41.72 7.16 8.02
C LYS A 28 -42.60 6.04 8.60
N ILE A 29 -43.21 6.28 9.76
CA ILE A 29 -44.16 5.33 10.36
C ILE A 29 -45.45 5.23 9.54
N VAL A 30 -45.96 4.00 9.42
CA VAL A 30 -47.22 3.68 8.76
C VAL A 30 -48.34 3.72 9.81
N LEU A 31 -49.31 4.61 9.61
CA LEU A 31 -50.39 4.88 10.57
C LEU A 31 -51.78 4.50 10.03
N THR A 32 -51.87 4.36 8.72
CA THR A 32 -53.05 3.95 7.97
C THR A 32 -53.13 2.43 8.00
N GLN A 33 -54.30 1.90 8.35
CA GLN A 33 -54.53 0.46 8.45
C GLN A 33 -54.27 -0.25 7.11
N ASN A 34 -54.64 0.36 5.97
CA ASN A 34 -54.43 -0.21 4.64
C ASN A 34 -52.96 -0.40 4.29
N ASP A 35 -52.14 0.63 4.49
CA ASP A 35 -50.71 0.58 4.23
C ASP A 35 -50.01 -0.39 5.20
N ALA A 36 -50.48 -0.49 6.44
CA ALA A 36 -49.97 -1.47 7.42
C ALA A 36 -50.30 -2.91 7.01
N MET A 37 -51.51 -3.15 6.49
CA MET A 37 -51.89 -4.46 5.93
C MET A 37 -51.01 -4.85 4.74
N GLU A 38 -50.70 -3.92 3.85
CA GLU A 38 -49.81 -4.17 2.70
C GLU A 38 -48.39 -4.53 3.13
N VAL A 39 -47.83 -3.77 4.09
CA VAL A 39 -46.48 -4.04 4.63
C VAL A 39 -46.41 -5.40 5.32
N VAL A 40 -47.44 -5.76 6.09
CA VAL A 40 -47.51 -7.07 6.76
C VAL A 40 -47.68 -8.20 5.75
N LYS A 41 -48.55 -8.04 4.75
CA LYS A 41 -48.74 -9.02 3.67
C LYS A 41 -47.45 -9.24 2.90
N LYS A 42 -46.72 -8.17 2.57
CA LYS A 42 -45.42 -8.24 1.89
C LYS A 42 -44.38 -8.96 2.74
N LEU A 43 -44.28 -8.65 4.04
CA LEU A 43 -43.36 -9.34 4.94
C LEU A 43 -43.63 -10.86 5.01
N LEU A 44 -44.90 -11.24 5.12
CA LEU A 44 -45.28 -12.66 5.18
C LEU A 44 -45.10 -13.36 3.82
N ALA A 45 -45.27 -12.65 2.71
CA ALA A 45 -44.98 -13.14 1.37
C ALA A 45 -43.48 -13.33 1.15
N ASP A 46 -42.64 -12.36 1.52
CA ASP A 46 -41.19 -12.41 1.32
C ASP A 46 -40.53 -13.47 2.22
N SER A 47 -41.05 -13.67 3.44
CA SER A 47 -40.48 -14.62 4.41
C SER A 47 -40.94 -16.06 4.22
N PHE A 48 -42.06 -16.28 3.52
CA PHE A 48 -42.66 -17.57 3.19
C PHE A 48 -42.74 -18.57 4.36
N LYS A 49 -42.84 -18.07 5.61
CA LYS A 49 -42.86 -18.88 6.83
C LYS A 49 -43.93 -18.41 7.80
N PRO A 50 -44.49 -19.31 8.63
CA PRO A 50 -45.39 -18.92 9.72
C PRO A 50 -44.65 -18.07 10.75
N MET A 51 -45.21 -16.93 11.14
CA MET A 51 -44.60 -16.01 12.11
C MET A 51 -45.55 -15.71 13.27
N SER A 52 -45.01 -15.62 14.48
CA SER A 52 -45.76 -15.15 15.65
C SER A 52 -45.99 -13.63 15.60
N ILE A 53 -46.97 -13.13 16.34
CA ILE A 53 -47.21 -11.67 16.42
C ILE A 53 -45.98 -10.90 16.94
N THR A 54 -45.19 -11.54 17.80
CA THR A 54 -43.94 -10.99 18.33
C THR A 54 -42.87 -10.91 17.25
N GLU A 55 -42.71 -11.93 16.41
CA GLU A 55 -41.75 -11.93 15.30
C GLU A 55 -42.11 -10.90 14.23
N ILE A 56 -43.41 -10.79 13.89
CA ILE A 56 -43.89 -9.78 12.94
C ILE A 56 -43.66 -8.38 13.52
N TYR A 57 -43.94 -8.19 14.82
CA TYR A 57 -43.69 -6.91 15.47
C TYR A 57 -42.20 -6.58 15.53
N GLU A 58 -41.31 -7.54 15.77
CA GLU A 58 -39.87 -7.30 15.77
C GLU A 58 -39.35 -6.90 14.39
N ALA A 59 -39.81 -7.59 13.34
CA ALA A 59 -39.48 -7.26 11.96
C ALA A 59 -40.02 -5.87 11.52
N LEU A 60 -41.18 -5.46 12.05
CA LEU A 60 -41.84 -4.19 11.68
C LEU A 60 -41.77 -3.10 12.77
N LYS A 61 -40.96 -3.29 13.81
CA LYS A 61 -40.96 -2.46 15.03
C LYS A 61 -40.70 -0.98 14.79
N ALA A 62 -39.98 -0.68 13.71
CA ALA A 62 -39.61 0.67 13.31
C ALA A 62 -40.55 1.27 12.24
N THR A 63 -41.52 0.50 11.75
CA THR A 63 -42.38 0.86 10.59
C THR A 63 -43.86 0.85 10.96
N VAL A 64 -44.34 -0.14 11.72
CA VAL A 64 -45.75 -0.30 12.09
C VAL A 64 -45.91 -0.36 13.62
N PRO A 65 -46.63 0.59 14.25
CA PRO A 65 -46.90 0.56 15.68
C PRO A 65 -47.70 -0.68 16.12
N SER A 66 -47.40 -1.22 17.31
CA SER A 66 -48.05 -2.43 17.84
C SER A 66 -49.60 -2.41 17.82
N PRO A 67 -50.28 -1.29 18.17
CA PRO A 67 -51.75 -1.24 18.10
C PRO A 67 -52.29 -1.33 16.67
N VAL A 68 -51.60 -0.68 15.72
CA VAL A 68 -51.97 -0.70 14.29
C VAL A 68 -51.70 -2.08 13.69
N LEU A 69 -50.61 -2.73 14.09
CA LEU A 69 -50.28 -4.09 13.67
C LEU A 69 -51.35 -5.10 14.11
N LYS A 70 -51.77 -5.06 15.37
CA LYS A 70 -52.83 -5.94 15.90
C LYS A 70 -54.14 -5.78 15.13
N GLN A 71 -54.57 -4.53 14.93
CA GLN A 71 -55.78 -4.20 14.19
C GLN A 71 -55.69 -4.65 12.73
N SER A 72 -54.52 -4.53 12.10
CA SER A 72 -54.29 -4.94 10.71
C SER A 72 -54.32 -6.47 10.57
N LEU A 73 -53.71 -7.21 11.50
CA LEU A 73 -53.74 -8.68 11.52
C LEU A 73 -55.15 -9.23 11.75
N GLU A 74 -55.92 -8.61 12.65
CA GLU A 74 -57.32 -8.98 12.88
C GLU A 74 -58.20 -8.71 11.65
N ALA A 75 -57.94 -7.63 10.92
CA ALA A 75 -58.69 -7.28 9.71
C ALA A 75 -58.36 -8.18 8.49
N MET A 76 -57.16 -8.76 8.43
CA MET A 76 -56.73 -9.66 7.35
C MET A 76 -56.98 -11.14 7.63
N LYS A 77 -57.29 -11.50 8.89
CA LYS A 77 -57.46 -12.87 9.33
C LYS A 77 -58.68 -13.50 8.65
N PHE A 78 -58.47 -14.64 8.00
CA PHE A 78 -59.55 -15.53 7.61
C PHE A 78 -60.13 -16.22 8.86
N ASN A 79 -61.42 -16.01 9.14
CA ASN A 79 -62.13 -16.81 10.13
C ASN A 79 -62.69 -18.03 9.42
N GLN A 80 -61.99 -19.15 9.50
CA GLN A 80 -62.59 -20.44 9.21
C GLN A 80 -63.54 -20.71 10.38
N GLU A 81 -64.84 -20.46 10.20
CA GLU A 81 -65.84 -20.96 11.14
C GLU A 81 -65.66 -22.48 11.17
N GLU A 82 -65.30 -23.03 12.33
CA GLU A 82 -65.29 -24.46 12.55
C GLU A 82 -66.74 -24.92 12.36
N GLU A 83 -67.05 -25.56 11.22
CA GLU A 83 -68.25 -26.38 11.06
C GLU A 83 -68.12 -27.56 12.03
N GLY A 84 -68.57 -27.33 13.26
CA GLY A 84 -68.84 -28.34 14.26
C GLY A 84 -70.35 -28.50 14.41
N ASP A 85 -70.82 -29.72 14.16
CA ASP A 85 -72.19 -30.20 14.31
C ASP A 85 -72.80 -29.93 15.70
N ASP A 86 -74.12 -29.72 15.65
CA ASP A 86 -75.17 -29.90 16.66
C ASP A 86 -75.37 -28.95 17.87
N ASP A 87 -76.66 -28.61 17.99
CA ASP A 87 -77.45 -28.09 19.12
C ASP A 87 -77.68 -26.57 19.34
N VAL A 88 -78.92 -26.23 18.99
CA VAL A 88 -79.81 -25.13 19.39
C VAL A 88 -79.38 -24.40 20.68
N PHE A 89 -78.97 -23.13 20.56
CA PHE A 89 -79.39 -22.07 21.49
C PHE A 89 -79.27 -20.69 20.83
N HIS A 90 -80.38 -19.94 20.79
CA HIS A 90 -80.43 -18.56 20.30
C HIS A 90 -79.54 -17.64 21.14
N VAL A 91 -78.37 -17.27 20.60
CA VAL A 91 -77.55 -16.19 21.13
C VAL A 91 -77.70 -14.96 20.22
N LYS A 92 -78.16 -13.87 20.85
CA LYS A 92 -78.43 -12.56 20.23
C LYS A 92 -77.19 -12.03 19.50
N LYS A 93 -77.30 -11.86 18.18
CA LYS A 93 -76.37 -11.07 17.37
C LYS A 93 -76.28 -9.65 17.93
N LYS A 94 -75.15 -9.31 18.56
CA LYS A 94 -74.77 -7.91 18.80
C LYS A 94 -74.00 -7.45 17.58
N ASP A 95 -74.66 -6.69 16.73
CA ASP A 95 -74.05 -5.98 15.62
C ASP A 95 -73.00 -4.99 16.16
N LYS A 96 -71.72 -5.41 16.15
CA LYS A 96 -70.61 -4.47 16.23
C LYS A 96 -70.44 -3.86 14.85
N LYS A 97 -70.99 -2.65 14.67
CA LYS A 97 -70.63 -1.77 13.54
C LYS A 97 -69.12 -1.56 13.53
N TYR A 98 -68.44 -2.14 12.55
CA TYR A 98 -67.09 -1.77 12.16
C TYR A 98 -67.21 -0.73 11.04
N ASP A 99 -67.03 0.55 11.38
CA ASP A 99 -66.82 1.63 10.40
C ASP A 99 -65.36 1.59 9.94
N SER A 100 -65.04 0.69 9.00
CA SER A 100 -63.85 0.80 8.16
C SER A 100 -64.03 -0.08 6.92
N GLU A 101 -64.19 0.53 5.75
CA GLU A 101 -64.14 -0.15 4.44
C GLU A 101 -62.75 -0.77 4.26
N VAL A 102 -62.59 -2.04 4.64
CA VAL A 102 -61.37 -2.82 4.36
C VAL A 102 -61.37 -3.13 2.86
N PRO A 103 -60.31 -2.78 2.10
CA PRO A 103 -60.24 -3.10 0.69
C PRO A 103 -60.31 -4.62 0.45
N ILE A 104 -61.17 -5.05 -0.48
CA ILE A 104 -61.48 -6.47 -0.77
C ILE A 104 -60.21 -7.32 -0.99
N GLN A 105 -59.14 -6.73 -1.52
CA GLN A 105 -57.83 -7.35 -1.79
C GLN A 105 -57.04 -7.86 -0.56
N PHE A 106 -57.44 -7.47 0.66
CA PHE A 106 -56.79 -7.88 1.91
C PHE A 106 -57.61 -8.87 2.73
N VAL A 107 -58.88 -9.06 2.38
CA VAL A 107 -59.78 -9.98 3.05
C VAL A 107 -59.28 -11.41 2.79
N ASN A 108 -59.14 -12.20 3.87
CA ASN A 108 -58.71 -13.61 3.85
C ASN A 108 -57.27 -13.85 3.39
N SER A 109 -56.44 -12.80 3.33
CA SER A 109 -55.06 -12.88 2.86
C SER A 109 -54.13 -13.63 3.82
N ILE A 110 -54.51 -13.77 5.09
CA ILE A 110 -53.69 -14.42 6.14
C ILE A 110 -54.55 -15.46 6.87
N ILE A 111 -53.96 -16.62 7.13
CA ILE A 111 -54.51 -17.62 8.04
C ILE A 111 -53.83 -17.46 9.40
N ALA A 112 -54.64 -17.42 10.47
CA ALA A 112 -54.14 -17.38 11.83
C ALA A 112 -54.46 -18.70 12.53
N LYS A 113 -53.42 -19.47 12.86
CA LYS A 113 -53.55 -20.67 13.68
C LYS A 113 -53.44 -20.28 15.15
N THR A 114 -54.56 -20.36 15.88
CA THR A 114 -54.62 -20.00 17.29
C THR A 114 -54.09 -21.12 18.17
N GLY A 115 -53.05 -20.83 18.98
CA GLY A 115 -52.63 -21.69 20.07
C GLY A 115 -53.44 -21.45 21.35
N LYS A 116 -53.08 -22.14 22.45
CA LYS A 116 -53.78 -22.03 23.76
C LYS A 116 -53.85 -20.60 24.32
N ASN A 117 -52.96 -19.68 23.89
CA ASN A 117 -52.90 -18.29 24.32
C ASN A 117 -52.76 -17.34 23.11
N VAL A 118 -53.12 -16.07 23.28
CA VAL A 118 -52.99 -15.03 22.22
C VAL A 118 -51.55 -14.85 21.75
N SER A 119 -50.57 -15.08 22.64
CA SER A 119 -49.15 -15.04 22.31
C SER A 119 -48.64 -16.25 21.52
N SER A 120 -49.43 -17.33 21.42
CA SER A 120 -49.11 -18.52 20.61
C SER A 120 -49.88 -18.59 19.30
N CYS A 121 -50.46 -17.47 18.86
CA CYS A 121 -51.05 -17.35 17.53
C CYS A 121 -49.95 -17.17 16.47
N VAL A 122 -50.00 -18.01 15.44
CA VAL A 122 -49.08 -17.95 14.31
C VAL A 122 -49.85 -17.54 13.06
N TYR A 123 -49.31 -16.55 12.35
CA TYR A 123 -49.89 -15.99 11.14
C TYR A 123 -49.05 -16.40 9.93
N TYR A 124 -49.70 -16.82 8.85
CA TYR A 124 -49.05 -17.12 7.58
C TYR A 124 -49.94 -16.70 6.42
N LEU A 125 -49.31 -16.42 5.27
CA LEU A 125 -50.02 -16.06 4.06
C LEU A 125 -50.94 -17.21 3.63
N ASN A 126 -52.17 -16.89 3.26
CA ASN A 126 -53.07 -17.88 2.70
C ASN A 126 -52.59 -18.28 1.30
N GLN A 127 -51.94 -19.45 1.21
CA GLN A 127 -51.35 -19.95 -0.03
C GLN A 127 -52.39 -20.33 -1.08
N SER A 128 -53.67 -20.51 -0.71
CA SER A 128 -54.75 -20.77 -1.67
C SER A 128 -55.07 -19.57 -2.58
N ILE A 129 -54.55 -18.38 -2.25
CA ILE A 129 -54.69 -17.14 -3.03
C ILE A 129 -53.53 -16.98 -4.04
N LEU A 130 -52.49 -17.82 -3.95
CA LEU A 130 -51.40 -17.83 -4.93
C LEU A 130 -51.88 -18.39 -6.27
N GLU A 131 -51.18 -18.01 -7.35
CA GLU A 131 -51.47 -18.49 -8.71
C GLU A 131 -51.62 -20.02 -8.74
N ASN A 132 -52.58 -20.51 -9.53
CA ASN A 132 -53.02 -21.91 -9.59
C ASN A 132 -53.67 -22.48 -8.31
N SER A 133 -54.30 -21.65 -7.47
CA SER A 133 -55.10 -22.10 -6.32
C SER A 133 -54.31 -22.99 -5.33
N GLY A 134 -53.00 -22.79 -5.24
CA GLY A 134 -52.12 -23.61 -4.40
C GLY A 134 -51.71 -24.97 -4.99
N ASN A 135 -52.12 -25.31 -6.23
CA ASN A 135 -51.65 -26.50 -6.93
C ASN A 135 -50.22 -26.35 -7.49
N GLY A 136 -49.62 -25.17 -7.36
CA GLY A 136 -48.26 -24.88 -7.77
C GLY A 136 -48.13 -24.59 -9.27
N LEU A 137 -46.88 -24.47 -9.73
CA LEU A 137 -46.56 -24.31 -11.14
C LEU A 137 -46.93 -25.59 -11.91
N ASP A 138 -47.36 -25.41 -13.16
CA ASP A 138 -47.53 -26.52 -14.09
C ASP A 138 -46.20 -27.28 -14.28
N ILE A 139 -46.27 -28.56 -14.61
CA ILE A 139 -45.08 -29.44 -14.70
C ILE A 139 -44.09 -28.88 -15.73
N ASP A 140 -44.58 -28.42 -16.87
CA ASP A 140 -43.74 -27.84 -17.93
C ASP A 140 -43.09 -26.53 -17.48
N ALA A 141 -43.84 -25.67 -16.81
CA ALA A 141 -43.32 -24.42 -16.23
C ALA A 141 -42.28 -24.69 -15.12
N LYS A 142 -42.49 -25.73 -14.32
CA LYS A 142 -41.54 -26.16 -13.29
C LYS A 142 -40.25 -26.71 -13.91
N GLN A 143 -40.35 -27.50 -14.98
CA GLN A 143 -39.18 -28.01 -15.70
C GLN A 143 -38.40 -26.87 -16.36
N GLN A 144 -39.08 -25.91 -16.98
CA GLN A 144 -38.44 -24.72 -17.56
C GLN A 144 -37.69 -23.92 -16.48
N LEU A 145 -38.33 -23.63 -15.34
CA LEU A 145 -37.68 -22.92 -14.23
C LEU A 145 -36.44 -23.66 -13.70
N LEU A 146 -36.50 -25.00 -13.64
CA LEU A 146 -35.35 -25.82 -13.25
C LEU A 146 -34.21 -25.74 -14.27
N SER A 147 -34.54 -25.73 -15.57
CA SER A 147 -33.56 -25.53 -16.64
C SER A 147 -32.90 -24.15 -16.53
N ASP A 148 -33.71 -23.09 -16.44
CA ASP A 148 -33.23 -21.72 -16.32
C ASP A 148 -32.37 -21.52 -15.05
N SER A 149 -32.77 -22.14 -13.93
CA SER A 149 -31.99 -22.12 -12.69
C SER A 149 -30.66 -22.85 -12.84
N CYS A 150 -30.63 -23.96 -13.57
CA CYS A 150 -29.40 -24.71 -13.83
C CYS A 150 -28.45 -23.91 -14.72
N GLU A 151 -28.97 -23.29 -15.79
CA GLU A 151 -28.21 -22.40 -16.68
C GLU A 151 -27.64 -21.21 -15.91
N ALA A 152 -28.46 -20.54 -15.09
CA ALA A 152 -28.02 -19.42 -14.26
C ALA A 152 -26.94 -19.82 -13.24
N GLU A 153 -27.02 -21.03 -12.66
CA GLU A 153 -25.98 -21.54 -11.77
C GLU A 153 -24.66 -21.81 -12.50
N GLU A 154 -24.71 -22.32 -13.73
CA GLU A 154 -23.53 -22.54 -14.56
C GLU A 154 -22.87 -21.22 -14.98
N GLU A 155 -23.68 -20.24 -15.40
CA GLU A 155 -23.20 -18.88 -15.70
C GLU A 155 -22.55 -18.22 -14.47
N LEU A 156 -23.16 -18.37 -13.29
CA LEU A 156 -22.61 -17.84 -12.05
C LEU A 156 -21.27 -18.50 -11.70
N LYS A 157 -21.15 -19.83 -11.85
CA LYS A 157 -19.88 -20.54 -11.68
C LYS A 157 -18.81 -20.05 -12.67
N HIS A 158 -19.20 -19.82 -13.92
CA HIS A 158 -18.31 -19.29 -14.95
C HIS A 158 -17.83 -17.87 -14.62
N LEU A 159 -18.74 -16.97 -14.23
CA LEU A 159 -18.40 -15.60 -13.82
C LEU A 159 -17.48 -15.57 -12.60
N ILE A 160 -17.73 -16.41 -11.59
CA ILE A 160 -16.84 -16.53 -10.42
C ILE A 160 -15.43 -16.96 -10.84
N LYS A 161 -15.31 -17.86 -11.83
CA LYS A 161 -14.02 -18.28 -12.37
C LYS A 161 -13.30 -17.12 -13.07
N GLN A 162 -14.01 -16.36 -13.91
CA GLN A 162 -13.46 -15.17 -14.57
C GLN A 162 -13.01 -14.10 -13.58
N VAL A 163 -13.79 -13.84 -12.53
CA VAL A 163 -13.41 -12.90 -11.47
C VAL A 163 -12.10 -13.33 -10.81
N LYS A 164 -11.95 -14.62 -10.47
CA LYS A 164 -10.70 -15.15 -9.89
C LYS A 164 -9.51 -15.07 -10.84
N GLU A 165 -9.71 -15.23 -12.14
CA GLU A 165 -8.66 -15.06 -13.14
C GLU A 165 -8.24 -13.59 -13.24
N ASN A 166 -9.21 -12.67 -13.32
CA ASN A 166 -8.96 -11.23 -13.33
C ASN A 166 -8.28 -10.74 -12.04
N GLU A 167 -8.65 -11.28 -10.87
CA GLU A 167 -7.99 -10.98 -9.58
C GLU A 167 -6.51 -11.40 -9.58
N LYS A 168 -6.18 -12.53 -10.22
CA LYS A 168 -4.79 -12.96 -10.37
C LYS A 168 -4.02 -12.04 -11.31
N GLU A 169 -4.61 -11.69 -12.45
CA GLU A 169 -3.98 -10.80 -13.43
C GLU A 169 -3.74 -9.41 -12.85
N THR A 170 -4.74 -8.84 -12.16
CA THR A 170 -4.61 -7.55 -11.49
C THR A 170 -3.55 -7.60 -10.38
N SER A 171 -3.46 -8.68 -9.62
CA SER A 171 -2.40 -8.86 -8.62
C SER A 171 -1.00 -8.88 -9.25
N ILE A 172 -0.84 -9.54 -10.40
CA ILE A 172 0.42 -9.58 -11.15
C ILE A 172 0.77 -8.20 -11.69
N LEU A 173 -0.20 -7.48 -12.26
CA LEU A 173 0.01 -6.14 -12.82
C LEU A 173 0.34 -5.11 -11.73
N LEU A 174 -0.32 -5.19 -10.57
CA LEU A 174 -0.03 -4.31 -9.43
C LEU A 174 1.32 -4.60 -8.77
N ALA A 175 1.84 -5.82 -8.89
CA ALA A 175 3.18 -6.17 -8.41
C ALA A 175 4.30 -5.64 -9.32
N GLN A 176 3.99 -5.30 -10.58
CA GLN A 176 4.98 -4.74 -11.50
C GLN A 176 5.22 -3.25 -11.17
N PRO A 177 6.47 -2.78 -11.19
CA PRO A 177 6.77 -1.38 -11.03
C PRO A 177 6.09 -0.58 -12.15
N ASN A 178 5.48 0.54 -11.75
CA ASN A 178 4.85 1.44 -12.71
C ASN A 178 5.92 2.14 -13.56
N ASN A 179 5.52 2.69 -14.71
CA ASN A 179 6.46 3.29 -15.67
C ASN A 179 7.33 4.39 -15.05
N ASN A 180 6.78 5.18 -14.12
CA ASN A 180 7.51 6.22 -13.42
C ASN A 180 8.61 5.63 -12.51
N ASP A 181 8.33 4.52 -11.81
CA ASP A 181 9.33 3.82 -11.01
C ASP A 181 10.43 3.23 -11.90
N LEU A 182 10.08 2.67 -13.07
CA LEU A 182 11.05 2.18 -14.06
C LEU A 182 11.94 3.30 -14.61
N GLU A 183 11.37 4.48 -14.92
CA GLU A 183 12.14 5.65 -15.36
C GLU A 183 13.15 6.10 -14.29
N LYS A 184 12.72 6.18 -13.02
CA LYS A 184 13.61 6.50 -11.90
C LYS A 184 14.72 5.46 -11.75
N MET A 185 14.38 4.16 -11.79
CA MET A 185 15.38 3.09 -11.72
C MET A 185 16.38 3.15 -12.86
N LEU A 186 15.93 3.50 -14.06
CA LEU A 186 16.78 3.65 -15.24
C LEU A 186 17.71 4.86 -15.12
N VAL A 187 17.24 5.99 -14.58
CA VAL A 187 18.08 7.16 -14.28
C VAL A 187 19.15 6.78 -13.26
N THR A 188 18.77 6.18 -12.12
CA THR A 188 19.73 5.76 -11.09
C THR A 188 20.76 4.77 -11.64
N ALA A 189 20.33 3.80 -12.45
CA ALA A 189 21.24 2.83 -13.06
C ALA A 189 22.21 3.47 -14.05
N LYS A 190 21.77 4.49 -14.80
CA LYS A 190 22.64 5.27 -15.68
C LYS A 190 23.68 6.06 -14.87
N GLU A 191 23.25 6.77 -13.83
CA GLU A 191 24.15 7.53 -12.95
C GLU A 191 25.20 6.61 -12.30
N MET A 192 24.81 5.42 -11.83
CA MET A 192 25.76 4.44 -11.30
C MET A 192 26.75 3.93 -12.36
N ASN A 193 26.28 3.68 -13.58
CA ASN A 193 27.17 3.26 -14.68
C ASN A 193 28.15 4.36 -15.07
N ASP A 194 27.70 5.60 -15.12
CA ASP A 194 28.55 6.75 -15.44
C ASP A 194 29.62 6.94 -14.35
N ALA A 195 29.25 6.85 -13.07
CA ALA A 195 30.20 6.89 -11.96
C ALA A 195 31.24 5.76 -12.02
N LEU A 196 30.81 4.52 -12.32
CA LEU A 196 31.72 3.38 -12.47
C LEU A 196 32.67 3.56 -13.67
N LEU A 197 32.20 4.15 -14.77
CA LEU A 197 33.04 4.46 -15.92
C LEU A 197 34.11 5.52 -15.58
N GLU A 198 33.75 6.54 -14.82
CA GLU A 198 34.71 7.53 -14.31
C GLU A 198 35.78 6.88 -13.43
N GLU A 199 35.37 6.03 -12.48
CA GLU A 199 36.30 5.29 -11.63
C GLU A 199 37.25 4.39 -12.43
N ILE A 200 36.72 3.65 -13.42
CA ILE A 200 37.54 2.83 -14.31
C ILE A 200 38.54 3.69 -15.09
N ASN A 201 38.13 4.84 -15.60
CA ASN A 201 39.00 5.74 -16.34
C ASN A 201 40.12 6.30 -15.44
N LEU A 202 39.82 6.68 -14.21
CA LEU A 202 40.83 7.05 -13.21
C LEU A 202 41.79 5.90 -12.94
N ALA A 203 41.28 4.69 -12.66
CA ALA A 203 42.10 3.51 -12.41
C ALA A 203 43.02 3.15 -13.60
N ARG A 204 42.55 3.33 -14.84
CA ARG A 204 43.35 3.11 -16.05
C ARG A 204 44.54 4.07 -16.17
N GLN A 205 44.42 5.30 -15.67
CA GLN A 205 45.56 6.23 -15.62
C GLN A 205 46.68 5.69 -14.70
N PHE A 206 46.32 4.99 -13.62
CA PHE A 206 47.27 4.43 -12.66
C PHE A 206 47.74 3.00 -13.00
N SER A 207 46.99 2.23 -13.79
CA SER A 207 47.33 0.82 -14.08
C SER A 207 48.64 0.67 -14.85
N SER A 208 48.86 1.53 -15.85
CA SER A 208 50.15 1.66 -16.58
C SER A 208 51.32 2.02 -15.64
N ASN A 209 51.00 2.71 -14.54
CA ASN A 209 51.96 3.14 -13.54
C ASN A 209 52.43 2.01 -12.61
N THR A 210 51.65 0.93 -12.44
CA THR A 210 52.04 -0.17 -11.54
C THR A 210 53.27 -0.93 -12.03
N SER A 211 53.35 -1.25 -13.32
CA SER A 211 54.49 -1.92 -13.94
C SER A 211 55.73 -1.01 -13.96
N ASN A 212 55.53 0.27 -14.30
CA ASN A 212 56.59 1.27 -14.28
C ASN A 212 57.14 1.51 -12.87
N ARG A 213 56.26 1.58 -11.85
CA ARG A 213 56.62 1.66 -10.44
C ARG A 213 57.44 0.43 -10.01
N LYS A 214 57.01 -0.78 -10.35
CA LYS A 214 57.79 -2.02 -10.06
C LYS A 214 59.17 -1.98 -10.71
N LYS A 215 59.28 -1.54 -11.97
CA LYS A 215 60.57 -1.39 -12.67
C LYS A 215 61.46 -0.33 -12.01
N LEU A 216 60.89 0.81 -11.62
CA LEU A 216 61.61 1.89 -10.95
C LEU A 216 62.15 1.43 -9.58
N LEU A 217 61.33 0.75 -8.79
CA LEU A 217 61.73 0.21 -7.48
C LEU A 217 62.90 -0.79 -7.62
N LYS A 218 62.84 -1.72 -8.59
CA LYS A 218 63.94 -2.63 -8.87
C LYS A 218 65.23 -1.89 -9.23
N LYS A 219 65.15 -0.84 -10.06
CA LYS A 219 66.33 0.00 -10.40
C LYS A 219 66.91 0.68 -9.16
N LEU A 220 66.06 1.25 -8.31
CA LEU A 220 66.47 1.88 -7.06
C LEU A 220 67.15 0.89 -6.10
N GLU A 221 66.63 -0.33 -5.98
CA GLU A 221 67.25 -1.39 -5.17
C GLU A 221 68.64 -1.76 -5.68
N VAL A 222 68.80 -1.89 -7.00
CA VAL A 222 70.11 -2.16 -7.62
C VAL A 222 71.09 -1.04 -7.33
N PHE A 223 70.68 0.23 -7.51
CA PHE A 223 71.53 1.38 -7.20
C PHE A 223 71.88 1.45 -5.71
N ALA A 224 70.92 1.23 -4.82
CA ALA A 224 71.16 1.21 -3.39
C ALA A 224 72.12 0.08 -2.99
N LYS A 225 71.99 -1.11 -3.59
CA LYS A 225 72.92 -2.23 -3.36
C LYS A 225 74.32 -1.90 -3.83
N GLN A 226 74.48 -1.36 -5.05
CA GLN A 226 75.77 -0.94 -5.58
C GLN A 226 76.41 0.17 -4.74
N TRP A 227 75.62 1.14 -4.30
CA TRP A 227 76.07 2.20 -3.40
C TRP A 227 76.60 1.63 -2.08
N ARG A 228 75.87 0.72 -1.41
CA ARG A 228 76.35 0.07 -0.17
C ARG A 228 77.67 -0.68 -0.38
N ILE A 229 77.83 -1.38 -1.51
CA ILE A 229 79.06 -2.09 -1.85
C ILE A 229 80.22 -1.10 -2.04
N ARG A 230 80.01 -0.02 -2.80
CA ARG A 230 81.03 1.04 -3.02
C ARG A 230 81.41 1.71 -1.71
N LYS A 231 80.42 2.08 -0.88
CA LYS A 231 80.64 2.66 0.45
C LYS A 231 81.50 1.75 1.34
N ARG A 232 81.20 0.44 1.36
CA ARG A 232 82.00 -0.55 2.11
C ARG A 232 83.44 -0.59 1.59
N LYS A 233 83.63 -0.81 0.29
CA LYS A 233 84.98 -0.87 -0.32
C LYS A 233 85.81 0.40 -0.06
N CYS A 234 85.17 1.57 -0.13
CA CYS A 234 85.83 2.85 0.15
C CYS A 234 86.23 2.95 1.63
N ASN A 235 85.34 2.55 2.55
CA ASN A 235 85.69 2.50 3.97
C ASN A 235 86.82 1.52 4.26
N ASP A 236 86.77 0.30 3.71
CA ASP A 236 87.80 -0.73 3.88
C ASP A 236 89.16 -0.21 3.38
N PHE A 237 89.17 0.52 2.25
CA PHE A 237 90.38 1.15 1.70
C PHE A 237 90.92 2.27 2.60
N LEU A 238 90.04 3.12 3.15
CA LEU A 238 90.43 4.20 4.05
C LEU A 238 90.97 3.66 5.38
N ASP A 239 90.36 2.58 5.92
CA ASP A 239 90.87 1.89 7.11
C ASP A 239 92.27 1.32 6.84
N PHE A 240 92.46 0.64 5.71
CA PHE A 240 93.77 0.11 5.31
C PHE A 240 94.86 1.20 5.18
N ILE A 241 94.52 2.36 4.61
CA ILE A 241 95.46 3.49 4.49
C ILE A 241 95.76 4.12 5.85
N GLU A 242 94.76 4.27 6.72
CA GLU A 242 94.96 4.83 8.05
C GLU A 242 95.91 3.94 8.87
N ASP A 243 95.72 2.62 8.81
CA ASP A 243 96.60 1.63 9.43
C ASP A 243 98.02 1.67 8.84
N SER A 244 98.14 1.71 7.50
CA SER A 244 99.44 1.69 6.80
C SER A 244 100.22 3.00 6.91
N SER A 245 99.55 4.12 7.21
CA SER A 245 100.16 5.45 7.34
C SER A 245 100.40 5.86 8.79
N GLU A 246 100.21 4.93 9.74
CA GLU A 246 100.33 5.17 11.18
C GLU A 246 99.50 6.39 11.65
N GLY A 247 98.32 6.59 11.05
CA GLY A 247 97.42 7.70 11.37
C GLY A 247 97.78 9.05 10.74
N THR A 248 98.74 9.10 9.81
CA THR A 248 99.03 10.31 9.01
C THR A 248 97.82 10.68 8.14
N VAL A 249 97.19 9.69 7.51
CA VAL A 249 95.93 9.86 6.77
C VAL A 249 94.77 9.35 7.62
N LYS A 250 93.96 10.26 8.17
CA LYS A 250 92.80 9.91 9.01
C LYS A 250 91.53 9.74 8.19
N LYS A 251 90.86 8.59 8.25
CA LYS A 251 89.59 8.30 7.54
C LYS A 251 88.52 9.37 7.77
N LYS A 252 88.38 9.83 9.02
CA LYS A 252 87.40 10.84 9.41
C LYS A 252 87.61 12.16 8.65
N ASN A 253 88.85 12.56 8.39
CA ASN A 253 89.16 13.80 7.69
C ASN A 253 88.86 13.67 6.19
N CYS A 254 89.21 12.53 5.58
CA CYS A 254 88.92 12.25 4.17
C CYS A 254 87.41 12.23 3.89
N LEU A 255 86.60 11.56 4.74
CA LEU A 255 85.13 11.51 4.59
C LEU A 255 84.44 12.86 4.83
N ASN A 256 85.06 13.74 5.62
CA ASN A 256 84.57 15.09 5.84
C ASN A 256 84.97 16.06 4.71
N GLY A 257 85.76 15.62 3.72
CA GLY A 257 86.28 16.49 2.65
C GLY A 257 87.31 17.51 3.16
N SER A 258 87.94 17.24 4.30
CA SER A 258 88.97 18.09 4.92
C SER A 258 90.29 17.34 5.12
N GLY A 259 90.46 16.22 4.40
CA GLY A 259 91.63 15.36 4.46
C GLY A 259 92.55 15.55 3.26
N GLN A 260 93.70 14.87 3.27
CA GLN A 260 94.66 14.87 2.16
C GLN A 260 94.10 14.21 0.89
N ILE A 261 93.05 13.38 1.04
CA ILE A 261 92.27 12.83 -0.06
C ILE A 261 90.86 13.41 0.07
N GLU A 262 90.49 14.26 -0.88
CA GLU A 262 89.14 14.82 -0.95
C GLU A 262 88.18 13.76 -1.52
N ILE A 263 87.34 13.21 -0.65
CA ILE A 263 86.22 12.36 -1.05
C ILE A 263 84.95 13.10 -0.65
N GLU A 264 84.22 13.64 -1.63
CA GLU A 264 82.87 14.13 -1.38
C GLU A 264 81.98 12.94 -1.04
N SER A 265 81.58 12.83 0.23
CA SER A 265 80.59 11.83 0.64
C SER A 265 79.27 12.09 -0.09
N ASP A 266 78.69 11.04 -0.68
CA ASP A 266 77.37 11.08 -1.32
C ASP A 266 76.30 11.70 -0.38
N GLU A 267 76.47 11.59 0.94
CA GLU A 267 75.58 12.20 1.94
C GLU A 267 75.60 13.73 1.91
N LYS A 268 76.78 14.35 1.73
CA LYS A 268 76.92 15.81 1.55
C LYS A 268 76.32 16.26 0.23
N ALA A 269 76.53 15.50 -0.85
CA ALA A 269 75.93 15.79 -2.15
C ALA A 269 74.39 15.70 -2.11
N ILE A 270 73.85 14.69 -1.43
CA ILE A 270 72.40 14.53 -1.20
C ILE A 270 71.86 15.68 -0.35
N GLU A 271 72.57 16.09 0.69
CA GLU A 271 72.16 17.20 1.55
C GLU A 271 72.17 18.53 0.80
N ALA A 272 73.20 18.79 -0.01
CA ALA A 272 73.25 19.95 -0.92
C ALA A 272 72.11 19.92 -1.94
N ALA A 273 71.80 18.76 -2.52
CA ALA A 273 70.68 18.59 -3.45
C ALA A 273 69.32 18.81 -2.76
N LYS A 274 69.12 18.32 -1.53
CA LYS A 274 67.91 18.57 -0.72
C LYS A 274 67.76 20.05 -0.39
N GLN A 275 68.84 20.71 0.03
CA GLN A 275 68.84 22.14 0.32
C GLN A 275 68.56 22.97 -0.95
N PHE A 276 69.13 22.59 -2.09
CA PHE A 276 68.84 23.22 -3.37
C PHE A 276 67.37 23.04 -3.79
N HIS A 277 66.84 21.82 -3.65
CA HIS A 277 65.43 21.54 -3.93
C HIS A 277 64.50 22.36 -3.03
N LYS A 278 64.79 22.43 -1.72
CA LYS A 278 64.04 23.25 -0.76
C LYS A 278 64.04 24.73 -1.17
N ARG A 279 65.20 25.29 -1.50
CA ARG A 279 65.33 26.67 -2.03
C ARG A 279 64.55 26.87 -3.33
N MET A 280 64.50 25.86 -4.21
CA MET A 280 63.75 25.92 -5.46
C MET A 280 62.23 25.84 -5.26
N VAL A 281 61.76 25.03 -4.30
CA VAL A 281 60.35 24.94 -3.93
C VAL A 281 59.89 26.24 -3.26
N GLU A 282 60.67 26.79 -2.34
CA GLU A 282 60.40 28.09 -1.70
C GLU A 282 60.34 29.23 -2.73
N ARG A 283 61.29 29.28 -3.68
CA ARG A 283 61.25 30.25 -4.80
C ARG A 283 60.09 30.06 -5.76
N ARG A 284 59.52 28.86 -5.86
CA ARG A 284 58.33 28.57 -6.68
C ARG A 284 57.03 28.86 -5.92
N GLY A 285 57.04 28.76 -4.60
CA GLY A 285 55.89 29.07 -3.73
C GLY A 285 55.57 30.57 -3.63
N GLU A 286 56.55 31.45 -3.80
CA GLU A 286 56.36 32.90 -3.63
C GLU A 286 55.93 33.67 -4.89
N LYS A 287 55.79 33.03 -6.05
CA LYS A 287 55.57 33.74 -7.33
C LYS A 287 54.32 33.40 -8.13
N ASN A 288 53.32 32.75 -7.55
CA ASN A 288 52.06 32.49 -8.26
C ASN A 288 50.84 33.11 -7.58
N ASN A 289 50.65 34.42 -7.80
CA ASN A 289 49.31 35.02 -7.91
C ASN A 289 48.63 34.53 -9.20
N GLY A 290 48.43 33.21 -9.31
CA GLY A 290 47.53 32.60 -10.30
C GLY A 290 47.90 32.71 -11.77
N LYS A 291 49.08 33.24 -12.16
CA LYS A 291 49.44 33.36 -13.58
C LYS A 291 50.45 32.32 -14.05
N LEU A 292 50.05 31.47 -15.00
CA LEU A 292 50.85 30.38 -15.55
C LEU A 292 51.78 30.95 -16.64
N PHE A 293 53.10 30.89 -16.45
CA PHE A 293 54.04 31.28 -17.51
C PHE A 293 53.90 30.35 -18.72
N VAL A 294 53.57 30.92 -19.89
CA VAL A 294 53.31 30.15 -21.13
C VAL A 294 54.48 30.21 -22.09
N GLY A 295 55.26 31.29 -22.08
CA GLY A 295 56.42 31.40 -22.96
C GLY A 295 56.97 32.81 -23.08
N VAL A 296 57.85 33.02 -24.05
CA VAL A 296 58.48 34.32 -24.34
C VAL A 296 58.21 34.66 -25.80
N THR A 297 57.77 35.89 -26.05
CA THR A 297 57.57 36.44 -27.40
C THR A 297 58.56 37.57 -27.63
N VAL A 298 59.17 37.61 -28.82
CA VAL A 298 60.09 38.67 -29.21
C VAL A 298 59.38 39.58 -30.19
N ASN A 299 59.26 40.86 -29.85
CA ASN A 299 58.67 41.89 -30.69
C ASN A 299 59.71 43.01 -30.97
N SER A 300 59.37 43.96 -31.84
CA SER A 300 60.27 45.04 -32.27
C SER A 300 60.73 45.97 -31.14
N LYS A 301 60.15 45.82 -29.93
CA LYS A 301 60.52 46.56 -28.72
C LYS A 301 61.35 45.72 -27.73
N GLY A 302 61.56 44.43 -27.98
CA GLY A 302 62.37 43.55 -27.14
C GLY A 302 61.71 42.20 -26.85
N VAL A 303 62.17 41.57 -25.77
CA VAL A 303 61.77 40.21 -25.37
C VAL A 303 60.77 40.32 -24.21
N GLU A 304 59.51 39.93 -24.44
CA GLU A 304 58.45 39.95 -23.42
C GLU A 304 58.06 38.53 -22.99
N ARG A 305 57.85 38.35 -21.67
CA ARG A 305 57.39 37.10 -21.05
C ARG A 305 55.87 37.08 -21.00
N VAL A 306 55.25 36.01 -21.50
CA VAL A 306 53.79 35.81 -21.56
C VAL A 306 53.35 34.89 -20.42
N PHE A 307 52.35 35.33 -19.66
CA PHE A 307 51.71 34.58 -18.58
C PHE A 307 50.19 34.54 -18.81
N LEU A 308 49.54 33.38 -18.61
CA LEU A 308 48.09 33.14 -18.59
C LEU A 308 47.52 33.51 -17.22
#